data_AF-A0A6L5DVE8-F1
#
_entry.id   AF-A0A6L5DVE8-F1
#
_cell.length_a   1.000
_cell.length_b   1.000
_cell.length_c   1.000
_cell.angle_alpha   90.00
_cell.angle_beta   90.00
_cell.angle_gamma   90.00
#
_symmetry.space_group_name_H-M   'P 1'
#
loop_
_entity.id
_entity.type
_entity.pdbx_description
1 polymer ?
#
loop_
_entity_poly.entity_id
_entity_poly.type
_entity_poly.pdbx_seq_one_letter_code
_entity_poly.pdbx_strand_id
1 'polypeptide(L)' 'MDQKDFDKIRKIKKEHKEAYKDWNREDDDALINMFFEGLSVGDMAIKLERTKGAVRARIRKMELTKIKKKS' A
#
# COMPACT_ATOMS: atom_id res chain seq x y z
N MET A 1 -7.40 -25.72 9.67
CA MET A 1 -6.44 -24.61 9.51
C MET A 1 -5.08 -25.22 9.75
N ASP A 2 -4.30 -25.44 8.69
CA ASP A 2 -3.12 -26.30 8.79
C ASP A 2 -1.90 -25.51 9.27
N GLN A 3 -0.93 -26.20 9.88
CA GLN A 3 0.34 -25.61 10.33
C GLN A 3 1.03 -24.80 9.22
N LYS A 4 0.87 -25.23 7.97
CA LYS A 4 1.36 -24.56 6.76
C LYS A 4 0.79 -23.16 6.55
N ASP A 5 -0.48 -22.95 6.89
CA ASP A 5 -1.13 -21.64 6.75
C ASP A 5 -0.58 -20.63 7.75
N PHE A 6 -0.32 -21.09 8.98
CA PHE A 6 0.28 -20.26 10.03
C PHE A 6 1.70 -19.81 9.67
N ASP A 7 2.51 -20.71 9.11
CA ASP A 7 3.87 -20.37 8.69
C ASP A 7 3.88 -19.39 7.50
N LYS A 8 2.91 -19.51 6.59
CA LYS A 8 2.73 -18.57 5.48
C LYS A 8 2.35 -17.18 5.97
N ILE A 9 1.40 -17.08 6.91
CA ILE A 9 1.01 -15.81 7.55
C ILE A 9 2.18 -15.19 8.31
N ARG A 10 2.97 -16.00 9.04
CA ARG A 10 4.17 -15.54 9.76
C ARG A 10 5.24 -15.01 8.82
N LYS A 11 5.47 -15.69 7.69
CA LYS A 11 6.42 -15.25 6.67
C LYS A 11 6.01 -13.92 6.04
N ILE A 12 4.74 -13.78 5.69
CA ILE A 12 4.15 -12.51 5.20
C ILE A 12 4.29 -11.40 6.26
N LYS A 13 4.02 -11.68 7.54
CA LYS A 13 4.20 -10.70 8.63
C LYS A 13 5.66 -10.29 8.83
N LYS A 14 6.61 -11.22 8.64
CA LYS A 14 8.05 -10.94 8.79
C LYS A 14 8.59 -10.14 7.61
N GLU A 15 8.17 -10.48 6.39
CA GLU A 15 8.57 -9.80 5.14
C GLU A 15 7.91 -8.42 5.01
N HIS A 16 6.73 -8.22 5.58
CA HIS A 16 6.00 -6.95 5.56
C HIS A 16 5.77 -6.40 6.97
N LYS A 17 6.83 -6.33 7.78
CA LYS A 17 6.76 -5.81 9.16
C LYS A 17 6.21 -4.37 9.20
N GLU A 18 6.52 -3.61 8.16
CA GLU A 18 6.03 -2.25 7.96
C GLU A 18 4.55 -2.19 7.59
N ALA A 19 3.92 -3.26 7.05
CA ALA A 19 2.51 -3.25 6.62
C ALA A 19 1.49 -3.06 7.76
N TYR A 20 1.92 -3.18 9.02
CA TYR A 20 1.11 -2.90 10.20
C TYR A 20 1.40 -1.53 10.84
N LYS A 21 2.42 -0.79 10.38
CA LYS A 21 2.61 0.59 10.83
C LYS A 21 1.46 1.45 10.33
N ASP A 22 1.04 2.41 11.14
CA ASP A 22 0.08 3.41 10.72
C ASP A 22 0.61 4.17 9.50
N TRP A 23 -0.30 4.62 8.63
CA TRP A 23 0.05 5.54 7.56
C TRP A 23 0.36 6.89 8.17
N ASN A 24 1.60 7.35 7.99
CA ASN A 24 1.99 8.70 8.38
C ASN A 24 1.77 9.67 7.21
N ARG A 25 1.98 10.95 7.47
CA ARG A 25 1.79 12.01 6.47
C ARG A 25 2.76 11.86 5.29
N GLU A 26 3.99 11.42 5.53
CA GLU A 26 5.01 11.24 4.49
C GLU A 26 4.64 10.08 3.53
N ASP A 27 4.11 8.97 4.08
CA ASP A 27 3.57 7.84 3.32
C ASP A 27 2.42 8.29 2.41
N ASP A 28 1.51 9.11 2.94
CA ASP A 28 0.38 9.65 2.17
C ASP A 28 0.85 10.60 1.06
N ASP A 29 1.74 11.54 1.38
CA ASP A 29 2.28 12.50 0.40
C ASP A 29 3.01 11.76 -0.73
N ALA A 30 3.84 10.76 -0.38
CA ALA A 30 4.52 9.91 -1.35
C ALA A 30 3.53 9.12 -2.21
N LEU A 31 2.50 8.51 -1.62
CA LEU A 31 1.47 7.76 -2.33
C LEU A 31 0.69 8.66 -3.31
N ILE A 32 0.32 9.86 -2.88
CA ILE A 32 -0.41 10.85 -3.68
C ILE A 32 0.43 11.24 -4.91
N ASN A 33 1.70 11.58 -4.71
CA ASN A 33 2.60 11.96 -5.79
C ASN A 33 2.73 10.82 -6.81
N MET A 34 3.03 9.61 -6.34
CA MET A 34 3.15 8.44 -7.21
C MET A 34 1.85 8.12 -7.97
N PHE A 35 0.68 8.29 -7.32
CA PHE A 35 -0.61 8.10 -7.96
C PHE A 35 -0.84 9.10 -9.10
N PHE A 36 -0.53 10.38 -8.89
CA PHE A 36 -0.67 11.43 -9.91
C PHE A 36 0.42 11.44 -10.99
N GLU A 37 1.55 10.78 -10.73
CA GLU A 37 2.56 10.41 -11.72
C GLU A 37 2.12 9.22 -12.58
N GLY A 38 1.05 8.51 -12.19
CA GLY A 38 0.50 7.38 -12.93
C GLY A 38 1.20 6.05 -12.66
N LEU A 39 1.94 5.91 -11.54
CA LEU A 39 2.56 4.65 -11.18
C LEU A 39 1.53 3.56 -10.95
N SER A 40 1.91 2.32 -11.23
CA SER A 40 1.06 1.18 -10.94
C SER A 40 0.98 0.95 -9.43
N VAL A 41 -0.12 0.35 -8.96
CA VAL A 41 -0.26 -0.10 -7.57
C VAL A 41 0.87 -1.05 -7.15
N GLY A 42 1.44 -1.80 -8.10
CA GLY A 42 2.58 -2.67 -7.83
C GLY A 42 3.84 -1.88 -7.49
N ASP A 43 4.14 -0.84 -8.25
CA ASP A 43 5.32 0.00 -8.05
C ASP A 43 5.21 0.82 -6.77
N MET A 44 4.02 1.38 -6.51
CA MET A 44 3.71 2.07 -5.26
C MET A 44 3.89 1.16 -4.05
N ALA A 45 3.46 -0.10 -4.14
CA ALA A 45 3.61 -1.08 -3.07
C ALA A 45 5.08 -1.41 -2.78
N ILE A 46 5.90 -1.56 -3.83
CA ILE A 46 7.34 -1.80 -3.68
C ILE A 46 8.03 -0.57 -3.04
N LYS A 47 7.74 0.64 -3.55
CA LYS A 47 8.35 1.88 -3.07
C LYS A 47 8.00 2.23 -1.62
N LEU A 48 6.77 1.96 -1.19
CA LEU A 48 6.29 2.22 0.17
C LEU A 48 6.54 1.04 1.12
N GLU A 49 7.13 -0.05 0.63
CA GLU A 49 7.32 -1.31 1.37
C GLU A 49 6.00 -1.85 1.99
N ARG A 50 4.88 -1.60 1.31
CA ARG A 50 3.53 -2.02 1.72
C ARG A 50 2.99 -3.10 0.80
N THR A 51 1.93 -3.78 1.25
CA THR A 51 1.21 -4.73 0.37
C THR A 51 0.34 -3.98 -0.64
N LYS A 52 0.14 -4.56 -1.83
CA LYS A 52 -0.79 -4.01 -2.85
C LYS A 52 -2.20 -3.78 -2.31
N GLY A 53 -2.65 -4.64 -1.37
CA GLY A 53 -3.94 -4.49 -0.70
C GLY A 53 -4.02 -3.23 0.17
N ALA A 54 -2.98 -2.96 0.97
CA ALA A 54 -2.89 -1.77 1.80
C ALA A 54 -2.90 -0.48 0.96
N VAL A 55 -2.13 -0.46 -0.13
CA VAL A 55 -2.11 0.68 -1.07
C VAL A 55 -3.49 0.94 -1.67
N ARG A 56 -4.19 -0.11 -2.16
CA ARG A 56 -5.56 0.06 -2.70
C ARG A 56 -6.55 0.55 -1.67
N ALA A 57 -6.49 0.00 -0.45
CA ALA A 57 -7.36 0.44 0.64
C ALA A 57 -7.10 1.91 0.98
N ARG A 58 -5.83 2.34 0.97
CA ARG A 58 -5.47 3.74 1.24
C ARG A 58 -5.92 4.69 0.14
N ILE A 59 -5.69 4.35 -1.13
CA ILE A 59 -6.18 5.13 -2.29
C ILE A 59 -7.70 5.33 -2.20
N ARG A 60 -8.45 4.28 -1.83
CA ARG A 60 -9.90 4.35 -1.61
C ARG A 60 -10.27 5.25 -0.43
N LYS A 61 -9.56 5.11 0.70
CA LYS A 61 -9.79 5.91 1.92
C LYS A 61 -9.54 7.41 1.69
N MET A 62 -8.55 7.74 0.87
CA MET A 62 -8.24 9.12 0.47
C MET A 62 -9.07 9.61 -0.73
N GLU A 63 -9.95 8.77 -1.27
CA GLU A 63 -10.81 9.08 -2.43
C GLU A 63 -10.06 9.57 -3.68
N LEU A 64 -8.77 9.23 -3.83
CA LEU A 64 -7.92 9.75 -4.92
C LEU A 64 -8.46 9.39 -6.32
N THR A 65 -9.20 8.28 -6.44
CA THR A 65 -9.85 7.88 -7.71
C THR A 65 -10.95 8.83 -8.17
N LYS A 66 -11.47 9.69 -7.28
CA LYS A 66 -12.46 10.72 -7.63
C LYS A 66 -11.80 12.03 -8.08
N ILE A 67 -10.50 12.18 -7.82
CA ILE A 67 -9.75 13.40 -8.15
C ILE A 67 -9.18 13.24 -9.55
N LYS A 68 -9.78 13.91 -10.54
CA LYS A 68 -9.18 14.06 -11.86
C LYS A 68 -8.08 15.11 -11.78
N LYS A 69 -6.86 14.77 -12.23
CA LYS A 69 -5.83 15.77 -12.51
C LYS A 69 -6.43 16.73 -13.55
N LYS A 70 -6.58 18.01 -13.18
CA LYS A 70 -7.02 19.05 -14.12
C LYS A 70 -5.91 19.13 -15.17
N SER A 71 -6.25 18.73 -16.40
CA SER A 71 -5.31 18.75 -17.52
C SER A 71 -5.00 20.18 -17.94
#